data_AF-A0A7S0STF7-F1
#
_entry.id   AF-A0A7S0STF7-F1
#
_cell.length_a   1.000
_cell.length_b   1.000
_cell.length_c   1.000
_cell.angle_alpha   90.00
_cell.angle_beta   90.00
_cell.angle_gamma   90.00
#
_symmetry.space_group_name_H-M   'P 1'
#
loop_
_entity.id
_entity.type
_entity.pdbx_description
1 polymer ?
#
loop_
_entity_poly.entity_id
_entity_poly.type
_entity_poly.pdbx_seq_one_letter_code
_entity_poly.pdbx_strand_id
1 'polypeptide(L)'
;GLGNHLGLITSTLTNADFPQDVLAIVGDHLLALNHVHVSTAFNRLGKVATRRDFSPLLLTDDDGFQALLRLATKFAEKGRFDARHVATTTHGIAKLHYAGRLEATDGPVNVALAALET
;
A
#
# COMPACT_ATOMS: atom_id res chain seq x y z
N GLY A 1 -9.69 -22.22 7.84
CA GLY A 1 -8.23 -22.37 7.96
C GLY A 1 -7.56 -21.08 7.53
N LEU A 2 -6.49 -20.66 8.22
CA LEU A 2 -5.78 -19.38 7.98
C LEU A 2 -5.40 -19.14 6.51
N GLY A 3 -5.10 -20.19 5.74
CA GLY A 3 -4.80 -20.09 4.30
C GLY A 3 -5.93 -19.53 3.43
N ASN A 4 -7.21 -19.87 3.72
CA ASN A 4 -8.35 -19.32 2.97
C ASN A 4 -8.55 -17.82 3.23
N HIS A 5 -8.18 -17.35 4.42
CA HIS A 5 -8.33 -15.95 4.79
C HIS A 5 -7.29 -15.06 4.11
N LEU A 6 -6.03 -15.49 4.04
CA LEU A 6 -4.96 -14.75 3.36
C LEU A 6 -5.18 -14.70 1.83
N GLY A 7 -5.60 -15.83 1.24
CA GLY A 7 -5.95 -15.88 -0.18
C GLY A 7 -7.12 -14.95 -0.53
N LEU A 8 -8.12 -14.86 0.36
CA LEU A 8 -9.24 -13.95 0.19
C LEU A 8 -8.80 -12.48 0.20
N ILE A 9 -7.98 -12.06 1.18
CA ILE A 9 -7.47 -10.67 1.25
C ILE A 9 -6.72 -10.31 -0.04
N THR A 10 -5.82 -11.19 -0.50
CA THR A 10 -5.05 -10.96 -1.74
C THR A 10 -5.98 -10.82 -2.95
N SER A 11 -6.98 -11.69 -3.06
CA SER A 11 -7.96 -11.65 -4.14
C SER A 11 -8.77 -10.35 -4.12
N THR A 12 -9.29 -9.94 -2.96
CA THR A 12 -10.08 -8.71 -2.82
C THR A 12 -9.24 -7.48 -3.15
N LEU A 13 -8.00 -7.38 -2.64
CA LEU A 13 -7.08 -6.29 -2.99
C LEU A 13 -6.78 -6.24 -4.49
N THR A 14 -6.56 -7.39 -5.12
CA THR A 14 -6.21 -7.46 -6.55
C THR A 14 -7.35 -6.97 -7.44
N ASN A 15 -8.60 -7.21 -7.01
CA ASN A 15 -9.81 -6.91 -7.76
C ASN A 15 -10.46 -5.56 -7.38
N ALA A 16 -9.93 -4.84 -6.40
CA ALA A 16 -10.48 -3.55 -5.98
C ALA A 16 -10.30 -2.46 -7.07
N ASP A 17 -11.38 -2.06 -7.74
CA ASP A 17 -11.34 -1.13 -8.87
C ASP A 17 -11.23 0.35 -8.48
N PHE A 18 -11.45 0.65 -7.21
CA PHE A 18 -11.40 2.00 -6.67
C PHE A 18 -10.38 2.10 -5.52
N PRO A 19 -9.68 3.23 -5.38
CA PRO A 19 -8.69 3.42 -4.33
C PRO A 19 -9.29 3.34 -2.93
N GLN A 20 -10.47 3.90 -2.72
CA GLN A 20 -11.18 3.82 -1.43
C GLN A 20 -11.49 2.37 -1.02
N ASP A 21 -11.75 1.47 -1.98
CA ASP A 21 -11.97 0.06 -1.68
C ASP A 21 -10.67 -0.59 -1.18
N VAL A 22 -9.53 -0.25 -1.80
CA VAL A 22 -8.22 -0.73 -1.35
C VAL A 22 -7.95 -0.26 0.09
N LEU A 23 -8.23 1.00 0.39
CA LEU A 23 -8.03 1.58 1.73
C LEU A 23 -8.97 0.96 2.76
N ALA A 24 -10.24 0.73 2.41
CA ALA A 24 -11.21 0.06 3.27
C ALA A 24 -10.76 -1.38 3.60
N ILE A 25 -10.33 -2.15 2.59
CA ILE A 25 -9.81 -3.52 2.80
C ILE A 25 -8.58 -3.50 3.72
N VAL A 26 -7.68 -2.52 3.55
CA VAL A 26 -6.50 -2.37 4.42
C VAL A 26 -6.93 -2.08 5.85
N GLY A 27 -7.89 -1.18 6.06
CA GLY A 27 -8.43 -0.84 7.38
C GLY A 27 -9.08 -2.05 8.06
N ASP A 28 -9.96 -2.75 7.36
CA ASP A 28 -10.72 -3.91 7.87
C ASP A 28 -9.83 -5.10 8.25
N HIS A 29 -8.68 -5.23 7.58
CA HIS A 29 -7.79 -6.38 7.73
C HIS A 29 -6.41 -6.03 8.28
N LEU A 30 -6.23 -4.85 8.88
CA LEU A 30 -4.90 -4.32 9.25
C LEU A 30 -4.04 -5.30 10.05
N LEU A 31 -4.63 -6.00 11.02
CA LEU A 31 -3.93 -6.96 11.89
C LEU A 31 -3.56 -8.27 11.18
N ALA A 32 -4.21 -8.58 10.06
CA ALA A 32 -3.99 -9.77 9.25
C ALA A 32 -3.08 -9.52 8.03
N LEU A 33 -2.72 -8.26 7.75
CA LEU A 33 -1.84 -7.93 6.63
C LEU A 33 -0.41 -8.44 6.86
N ASN A 34 0.16 -9.02 5.82
CA ASN A 34 1.57 -9.40 5.74
C ASN A 34 2.25 -8.61 4.60
N HIS A 35 3.57 -8.77 4.44
CA HIS A 35 4.35 -8.09 3.40
C HIS A 35 3.82 -8.29 1.97
N VAL A 36 3.26 -9.47 1.65
CA VAL A 36 2.64 -9.72 0.35
C VAL A 36 1.42 -8.83 0.16
N HIS A 37 0.50 -8.81 1.14
CA HIS A 37 -0.70 -7.98 1.08
C HIS A 37 -0.36 -6.49 0.99
N VAL A 38 0.64 -6.04 1.75
CA VAL A 38 1.12 -4.65 1.71
C VAL A 38 1.61 -4.30 0.32
N SER A 39 2.46 -5.14 -0.29
CA SER A 39 2.95 -4.93 -1.65
C SER A 39 1.80 -4.93 -2.67
N THR A 40 0.84 -5.85 -2.54
CA THR A 40 -0.36 -5.91 -3.39
C THR A 40 -1.19 -4.63 -3.28
N ALA A 41 -1.41 -4.11 -2.06
CA ALA A 41 -2.16 -2.89 -1.83
C ALA A 41 -1.50 -1.68 -2.50
N PHE A 42 -0.19 -1.47 -2.31
CA PHE A 42 0.54 -0.38 -2.99
C PHE A 42 0.53 -0.50 -4.51
N ASN A 43 0.73 -1.71 -5.04
CA ASN A 43 0.63 -1.95 -6.47
C ASN A 43 -0.77 -1.59 -6.99
N ARG A 44 -1.83 -1.97 -6.27
CA ARG A 44 -3.19 -1.70 -6.69
C ARG A 44 -3.51 -0.20 -6.62
N LEU A 45 -3.19 0.47 -5.52
CA LEU A 45 -3.32 1.92 -5.38
C LEU A 45 -2.60 2.66 -6.52
N GLY A 46 -1.36 2.25 -6.85
CA GLY A 46 -0.61 2.80 -7.97
C GLY A 46 -1.29 2.60 -9.33
N LYS A 47 -1.94 1.44 -9.57
CA LYS A 47 -2.68 1.18 -10.82
C LYS A 47 -3.92 2.05 -10.97
N VAL A 48 -4.61 2.35 -9.87
CA VAL A 48 -5.82 3.17 -9.88
C VAL A 48 -5.55 4.66 -9.60
N ALA A 49 -4.28 5.08 -9.49
CA ALA A 49 -3.86 6.42 -9.09
C ALA A 49 -4.43 7.56 -9.96
N THR A 50 -4.60 7.32 -11.26
CA THR A 50 -5.07 8.31 -12.24
C THR A 50 -6.59 8.36 -12.39
N ARG A 51 -7.33 7.56 -11.62
CA ARG A 51 -8.80 7.58 -11.65
C ARG A 51 -9.33 8.97 -11.27
N ARG A 52 -10.41 9.39 -11.93
CA ARG A 52 -11.05 10.69 -11.68
C ARG A 52 -11.80 10.72 -10.35
N ASP A 53 -12.38 9.60 -9.97
CA ASP A 53 -13.13 9.37 -8.72
C ASP A 53 -12.23 8.94 -7.56
N PHE A 54 -10.92 9.22 -7.65
CA PHE A 54 -9.97 8.89 -6.61
C PHE A 54 -10.29 9.69 -5.34
N SER A 55 -10.65 8.98 -4.28
CA SER A 55 -10.91 9.55 -2.95
C SER A 55 -10.19 8.69 -1.89
N PRO A 56 -9.52 9.31 -0.90
CA PRO A 56 -9.34 10.76 -0.73
C PRO A 56 -8.37 11.35 -1.77
N LEU A 57 -8.48 12.66 -2.04
CA LEU A 57 -7.67 13.32 -3.08
C LEU A 57 -6.16 13.24 -2.77
N LEU A 58 -5.81 13.45 -1.51
CA LEU A 58 -4.51 13.24 -0.91
C LEU A 58 -4.60 12.06 0.04
N LEU A 59 -3.75 11.06 -0.17
CA LEU A 59 -3.72 9.85 0.66
C LEU A 59 -3.05 10.08 2.02
N THR A 60 -2.27 11.14 2.13
CA THR A 60 -1.48 11.47 3.33
C THR A 60 -2.37 11.73 4.55
N ASP A 61 -3.61 12.15 4.33
CA ASP A 61 -4.62 12.39 5.37
C ASP A 61 -5.44 11.14 5.73
N ASP A 62 -5.23 10.02 5.03
CA ASP A 62 -5.98 8.79 5.23
C ASP A 62 -5.33 7.87 6.28
N ASP A 63 -6.05 7.57 7.35
CA ASP A 63 -5.56 6.70 8.42
C ASP A 63 -5.19 5.29 7.94
N GLY A 64 -5.94 4.75 6.96
CA GLY A 64 -5.68 3.45 6.36
C GLY A 64 -4.38 3.46 5.56
N PHE A 65 -4.14 4.50 4.77
CA PHE A 65 -2.89 4.69 4.05
C PHE A 65 -1.70 4.90 4.99
N GLN A 66 -1.85 5.71 6.04
CA GLN A 66 -0.80 5.90 7.06
C GLN A 66 -0.48 4.59 7.79
N ALA A 67 -1.48 3.77 8.08
CA ALA A 67 -1.28 2.45 8.65
C ALA A 67 -0.56 1.50 7.67
N LEU A 68 -0.88 1.58 6.37
CA LEU A 68 -0.21 0.81 5.33
C LEU A 68 1.28 1.16 5.21
N LEU A 69 1.62 2.46 5.25
CA LEU A 69 3.01 2.92 5.29
C LEU A 69 3.77 2.37 6.49
N ARG A 70 3.18 2.47 7.70
CA ARG A 70 3.77 1.91 8.93
C ARG A 70 4.03 0.40 8.82
N LEU A 71 3.12 -0.35 8.19
CA LEU A 71 3.32 -1.78 7.95
C LEU A 71 4.45 -2.04 6.94
N ALA A 72 4.54 -1.26 5.85
CA ALA A 72 5.63 -1.38 4.89
C ALA A 72 6.99 -1.17 5.57
N THR A 73 7.16 -0.08 6.31
CA THR A 73 8.38 0.21 7.09
C THR A 73 8.72 -0.97 8.01
N LYS A 74 7.76 -1.40 8.84
CA LYS A 74 7.97 -2.49 9.81
C LYS A 74 8.38 -3.82 9.15
N PHE A 75 7.83 -4.14 7.98
CA PHE A 75 8.17 -5.38 7.28
C PHE A 75 9.51 -5.27 6.55
N ALA A 76 9.83 -4.09 6.02
CA ALA A 76 11.11 -3.83 5.38
C ALA A 76 12.26 -3.90 6.39
N GLU A 77 12.15 -3.23 7.55
CA GLU A 77 13.13 -3.30 8.65
C GLU A 77 13.35 -4.73 9.18
N LYS A 78 12.37 -5.62 9.01
CA LYS A 78 12.47 -7.03 9.39
C LYS A 78 13.00 -7.94 8.29
N GLY A 79 13.44 -7.38 7.15
CA GLY A 79 13.91 -8.14 5.98
C GLY A 79 12.84 -9.07 5.40
N ARG A 80 11.55 -8.72 5.52
CA ARG A 80 10.44 -9.56 5.03
C ARG A 80 10.10 -9.32 3.57
N PHE A 81 10.57 -8.23 2.99
CA PHE A 81 10.41 -7.93 1.58
C PHE A 81 11.54 -8.60 0.79
N ASP A 82 11.19 -9.42 -0.19
CA ASP A 82 12.15 -9.78 -1.25
C ASP A 82 12.25 -8.65 -2.29
N ALA A 83 13.22 -8.74 -3.19
CA ALA A 83 13.47 -7.73 -4.22
C ALA A 83 12.25 -7.42 -5.09
N ARG A 84 11.39 -8.42 -5.35
CA ARG A 84 10.17 -8.24 -6.15
C ARG A 84 9.15 -7.40 -5.39
N HIS A 85 8.93 -7.72 -4.12
CA HIS A 85 7.98 -6.98 -3.30
C HIS A 85 8.47 -5.55 -3.00
N VAL A 86 9.79 -5.35 -2.85
CA VAL A 86 10.39 -3.99 -2.77
C VAL A 86 10.06 -3.20 -4.02
N ALA A 87 10.46 -3.70 -5.20
CA ALA A 87 10.25 -3.02 -6.47
C ALA A 87 8.76 -2.72 -6.72
N THR A 88 7.89 -3.66 -6.40
CA THR A 88 6.43 -3.51 -6.54
C THR A 88 5.89 -2.40 -5.65
N THR A 89 6.34 -2.33 -4.39
CA THR A 89 5.89 -1.33 -3.41
C THR A 89 6.38 0.06 -3.80
N THR A 90 7.69 0.21 -4.08
CA THR A 90 8.30 1.47 -4.51
C THR A 90 7.66 1.98 -5.80
N HIS A 91 7.39 1.11 -6.76
CA HIS A 91 6.73 1.50 -8.01
C HIS A 91 5.29 1.98 -7.79
N GLY A 92 4.54 1.34 -6.87
CA GLY A 92 3.21 1.79 -6.46
C GLY A 92 3.24 3.20 -5.87
N ILE A 93 4.15 3.46 -4.93
CA ILE A 93 4.37 4.78 -4.31
C ILE A 93 4.73 5.82 -5.38
N ALA A 94 5.65 5.50 -6.30
CA ALA A 94 6.05 6.40 -7.37
C ALA A 94 4.88 6.79 -8.29
N LYS A 95 3.97 5.84 -8.59
CA LYS A 95 2.76 6.15 -9.37
C LYS A 95 1.79 7.07 -8.63
N LEU A 96 1.61 6.86 -7.33
CA LEU A 96 0.78 7.74 -6.51
C LEU A 96 1.35 9.15 -6.45
N HIS A 97 2.67 9.28 -6.28
CA HIS A 97 3.35 10.58 -6.33
C HIS A 97 3.20 11.25 -7.71
N TYR A 98 3.43 10.52 -8.80
CA TYR A 98 3.27 11.04 -10.16
C TYR A 98 1.83 11.52 -10.45
N ALA A 99 0.83 10.83 -9.89
CA ALA A 99 -0.58 11.20 -10.02
C ALA A 99 -1.01 12.34 -9.07
N GLY A 100 -0.10 12.92 -8.28
CA GLY A 100 -0.40 13.98 -7.33
C GLY A 100 -1.25 13.52 -6.14
N ARG A 101 -1.19 12.23 -5.78
CA ARG A 101 -1.95 11.65 -4.65
C ARG A 101 -1.18 11.67 -3.33
N LEU A 102 0.10 12.00 -3.38
CA LEU A 102 1.00 12.12 -2.23
C LEU A 102 1.57 13.52 -2.20
N GLU A 103 1.76 14.06 -1.00
CA GLU A 103 2.57 15.26 -0.84
C GLU A 103 4.04 14.94 -1.09
N ALA A 104 4.74 15.84 -1.80
CA ALA A 104 6.15 15.65 -2.17
C ALA A 104 7.09 15.56 -0.96
N THR A 105 6.67 16.06 0.20
CA THR A 105 7.45 16.12 1.44
C THR A 105 6.86 15.28 2.57
N ASP A 106 5.99 14.31 2.26
CA ASP A 106 5.39 13.47 3.29
C ASP A 106 6.47 12.64 4.01
N GLY A 107 6.66 12.93 5.30
CA GLY A 107 7.63 12.27 6.16
C GLY A 107 7.43 10.75 6.23
N PRO A 108 6.23 10.26 6.56
CA PRO A 108 5.90 8.83 6.50
C PRO A 108 6.22 8.13 5.16
N VAL A 109 5.95 8.75 4.02
CA VAL A 109 6.29 8.19 2.70
C VAL A 109 7.81 8.04 2.55
N ASN A 110 8.58 9.08 2.92
CA ASN A 110 10.03 9.04 2.86
C ASN A 110 10.64 8.00 3.80
N VAL A 111 10.08 7.84 5.00
CA VAL A 111 10.51 6.81 5.97
C VAL A 111 10.26 5.41 5.41
N ALA A 112 9.10 5.18 4.79
CA ALA A 112 8.79 3.89 4.16
C ALA A 112 9.72 3.57 2.99
N LEU A 113 10.02 4.55 2.13
CA LEU A 113 10.95 4.40 1.01
C LEU A 113 12.37 4.08 1.50
N ALA A 114 12.89 4.84 2.48
CA ALA A 114 14.21 4.60 3.04
C ALA A 114 14.35 3.19 3.64
N ALA A 115 13.31 2.70 4.32
CA ALA A 115 13.32 1.34 4.88
C ALA A 115 13.28 0.24 3.80
N LEU A 116 12.70 0.51 2.62
CA LEU A 116 12.63 -0.44 1.50
C LEU A 116 13.95 -0.51 0.71
N GLU A 117 14.85 0.46 0.87
CA GLU A 117 16.14 0.57 0.17
C GLU A 117 17.29 -0.15 0.89
N THR A 118 17.06 -0.66 2.11
CA THR A 118 18.05 -1.37 2.94
C THR A 118 18.08 -2.86 2.66
#